data_AF-A0A7S7EUH6-F1
#
_entry.id   AF-A0A7S7EUH6-F1
#
_cell.length_a   1.000
_cell.length_b   1.000
_cell.length_c   1.000
_cell.angle_alpha   90.00
_cell.angle_beta   90.00
_cell.angle_gamma   90.00
#
_symmetry.space_group_name_H-M   'P 1'
#
loop_
_entity.id
_entity.type
_entity.pdbx_description
1 polymer ?
#
loop_
_entity_poly.entity_id
_entity_poly.type
_entity_poly.pdbx_seq_one_letter_code
_entity_poly.pdbx_strand_id
1 'polypeptide(L)'
;MKKLLVLIMALAMTLSLAACGGSDSAPATSPSTPAQVENTEFTAEQQALAQDFMSMAEEFDAIADKVNASPELLENEELVTAMNDLSSEIIKADEYFASPETLTPEVMGALTVAIEVGRSFIAEAGAALDEVSQ
;
A
#
# COMPACT_ATOMS: atom_id res chain seq x y z
N MET A 1 2.88 5.10 -19.20
CA MET A 1 2.34 6.45 -18.86
C MET A 1 0.85 6.39 -18.51
N LYS A 2 -0.10 6.41 -19.48
CA LYS A 2 -1.56 6.32 -19.20
C LYS A 2 -1.97 5.20 -18.22
N LYS A 3 -1.37 4.02 -18.36
CA LYS A 3 -1.66 2.86 -17.49
C LYS A 3 -1.21 3.08 -16.05
N LEU A 4 -0.08 3.76 -15.83
CA LEU A 4 0.42 4.09 -14.50
C LEU A 4 -0.59 4.98 -13.76
N LEU A 5 -1.14 5.99 -14.43
CA LEU A 5 -2.19 6.85 -13.86
C LEU A 5 -3.45 6.07 -13.49
N VAL A 6 -3.87 5.11 -14.31
CA VAL A 6 -5.03 4.25 -14.00
C VAL A 6 -4.76 3.40 -12.76
N LEU A 7 -3.55 2.87 -12.62
CA LEU A 7 -3.16 2.03 -11.47
C LEU A 7 -3.08 2.85 -10.18
N ILE A 8 -2.55 4.07 -10.22
CA ILE A 8 -2.55 4.99 -9.06
C ILE A 8 -3.97 5.33 -8.63
N MET A 9 -4.85 5.64 -9.60
CA MET A 9 -6.25 5.94 -9.30
C MET A 9 -6.97 4.73 -8.68
N ALA A 10 -6.67 3.51 -9.14
CA ALA A 10 -7.21 2.29 -8.55
C ALA A 10 -6.71 2.11 -7.10
N LEU A 11 -5.41 2.32 -6.86
CA LEU A 11 -4.78 2.17 -5.54
C LEU A 11 -5.37 3.13 -4.49
N ALA A 12 -5.53 4.41 -4.86
CA ALA A 12 -6.13 5.41 -3.97
C ALA A 12 -7.58 5.06 -3.60
N MET A 13 -8.33 4.43 -4.52
CA MET A 13 -9.70 4.01 -4.26
C MET A 13 -9.81 2.80 -3.34
N THR A 14 -8.90 1.82 -3.44
CA THR A 14 -8.98 0.59 -2.62
C THR A 14 -8.75 0.89 -1.15
N LEU A 15 -7.78 1.74 -0.82
CA LEU A 15 -7.45 2.09 0.57
C LEU A 15 -8.44 3.08 1.19
N SER A 16 -9.04 3.96 0.39
CA SER A 16 -10.04 4.93 0.88
C SER A 16 -11.33 4.27 1.39
N LEU A 17 -11.68 3.08 0.88
CA LEU A 17 -12.89 2.36 1.28
C LEU A 17 -12.75 1.72 2.67
N ALA A 18 -11.57 1.18 2.98
CA ALA A 18 -11.30 0.53 4.26
C ALA A 18 -11.19 1.53 5.43
N ALA A 19 -10.91 2.81 5.14
CA ALA A 19 -10.78 3.87 6.15
C ALA A 19 -12.11 4.52 6.57
N CYS A 20 -13.23 4.27 5.88
CA CYS A 20 -14.50 4.97 6.09
C CYS A 20 -15.52 4.23 7.00
N GLY A 21 -15.09 3.15 7.68
CA GLY A 21 -15.95 2.38 8.59
C GLY A 21 -16.17 3.00 9.99
N GLY A 22 -15.73 4.24 10.23
CA GLY A 22 -15.84 4.88 11.54
C GLY A 22 -16.80 6.07 11.54
N SER A 23 -18.08 5.88 11.91
CA SER A 23 -18.88 6.81 12.74
C SER A 23 -20.33 6.33 13.01
N ASP A 24 -20.63 6.24 14.31
CA ASP A 24 -21.90 6.49 15.01
C ASP A 24 -23.01 5.40 15.18
N SER A 25 -23.02 4.78 16.36
CA SER A 25 -24.25 4.62 17.18
C SER A 25 -23.90 4.55 18.68
N ALA A 26 -24.55 5.41 19.46
CA ALA A 26 -24.32 5.77 20.86
C ALA A 26 -24.59 4.64 21.91
N PRO A 27 -24.21 4.83 23.20
CA PRO A 27 -23.91 3.75 24.13
C PRO A 27 -25.11 3.34 25.01
N ALA A 28 -25.24 2.05 25.29
CA ALA A 28 -25.89 1.58 26.51
C ALA A 28 -25.42 0.16 26.86
N THR A 29 -24.59 0.08 27.90
CA THR A 29 -24.70 -0.82 29.08
C THR A 29 -23.33 -1.37 29.48
N SER A 30 -22.80 -0.85 30.60
CA SER A 30 -21.71 -1.48 31.39
C SER A 30 -22.34 -2.33 32.51
N PRO A 31 -21.60 -3.17 33.27
CA PRO A 31 -20.15 -3.47 33.21
C PRO A 31 -19.83 -4.97 33.23
N SER A 32 -18.63 -5.37 32.82
CA SER A 32 -17.71 -6.20 33.63
C SER A 32 -16.52 -6.68 32.80
N THR A 33 -15.37 -6.68 33.46
CA THR A 33 -14.03 -7.09 32.99
C THR A 33 -13.28 -5.95 32.30
N PRO A 34 -12.15 -5.47 32.87
CA PRO A 34 -11.16 -4.83 32.02
C PRO A 34 -10.75 -5.91 31.03
N ALA A 35 -11.19 -5.80 29.78
CA ALA A 35 -10.52 -6.50 28.69
C ALA A 35 -9.05 -6.11 28.87
N GLN A 36 -8.25 -7.09 29.30
CA GLN A 36 -6.81 -6.93 29.28
C GLN A 36 -6.52 -6.48 27.86
N VAL A 37 -5.79 -5.37 27.75
CA VAL A 37 -5.07 -5.07 26.53
C VAL A 37 -4.08 -6.23 26.41
N GLU A 38 -4.54 -7.33 25.81
CA GLU A 38 -3.65 -8.38 25.35
C GLU A 38 -2.71 -7.66 24.39
N ASN A 39 -1.41 -7.86 24.57
CA ASN A 39 -0.49 -7.70 23.46
C ASN A 39 -0.91 -8.75 22.44
N THR A 40 -1.89 -8.42 21.60
CA THR A 40 -2.36 -9.30 20.55
C THR A 40 -1.18 -9.43 19.61
N GLU A 41 -0.56 -10.61 19.54
CA GLU A 41 0.46 -10.88 18.55
C GLU A 41 -0.20 -10.93 17.16
N PHE A 42 0.54 -10.56 16.12
CA PHE A 42 0.04 -10.71 14.74
C PHE A 42 -0.27 -12.18 14.44
N THR A 43 -1.41 -12.44 13.79
CA THR A 43 -1.71 -13.79 13.30
C THR A 43 -0.77 -14.20 12.17
N ALA A 44 -0.71 -15.48 11.85
CA ALA A 44 0.11 -15.97 10.75
C ALA A 44 -0.28 -15.33 9.40
N GLU A 45 -1.57 -15.12 9.17
CA GLU A 45 -2.09 -14.46 7.97
C GLU A 45 -1.69 -12.98 7.91
N GLN A 46 -1.74 -12.28 9.04
CA GLN A 46 -1.31 -10.89 9.13
C GLN A 46 0.19 -10.75 8.90
N GLN A 47 1.00 -11.66 9.44
CA GLN A 47 2.44 -11.69 9.20
C GLN A 47 2.77 -12.01 7.73
N ALA A 48 2.07 -12.95 7.11
CA ALA A 48 2.26 -13.29 5.71
C ALA A 48 1.92 -12.10 4.80
N LEU A 49 0.82 -11.38 5.10
CA LEU A 49 0.45 -10.16 4.37
C LEU A 49 1.50 -9.05 4.54
N ALA A 50 2.02 -8.86 5.75
CA ALA A 50 3.09 -7.89 6.00
C ALA A 50 4.37 -8.24 5.22
N GLN A 51 4.73 -9.52 5.15
CA GLN A 51 5.86 -9.99 4.34
C GLN A 51 5.67 -9.74 2.85
N ASP A 52 4.47 -10.00 2.33
CA ASP A 52 4.16 -9.72 0.93
C ASP A 52 4.18 -8.21 0.61
N PHE A 53 3.66 -7.40 1.53
CA PHE A 53 3.74 -5.95 1.45
C PHE A 53 5.19 -5.45 1.42
N MET A 54 6.03 -5.91 2.35
CA MET A 54 7.46 -5.55 2.38
C MET A 54 8.18 -5.96 1.10
N SER A 55 7.90 -7.16 0.57
CA SER A 55 8.45 -7.61 -0.70
C SER A 55 8.06 -6.70 -1.86
N MET A 56 6.81 -6.24 -1.92
CA MET A 56 6.36 -5.29 -2.94
C MET A 56 7.04 -3.92 -2.78
N ALA A 57 7.20 -3.42 -1.55
CA ALA A 57 7.90 -2.17 -1.28
C ALA A 57 9.38 -2.23 -1.70
N GLU A 58 10.08 -3.34 -1.43
CA GLU A 58 11.46 -3.55 -1.88
C GLU A 58 11.58 -3.56 -3.42
N GLU A 59 10.60 -4.16 -4.12
CA GLU A 59 10.54 -4.13 -5.57
C GLU A 59 10.32 -2.71 -6.10
N PHE A 60 9.49 -1.91 -5.43
CA PHE A 60 9.29 -0.50 -5.74
C PHE A 60 10.58 0.30 -5.57
N ASP A 61 11.30 0.13 -4.45
CA ASP A 61 12.56 0.81 -4.18
C ASP A 61 13.59 0.52 -5.28
N ALA A 62 13.68 -0.73 -5.75
CA ALA A 62 14.56 -1.08 -6.86
C ALA A 62 14.21 -0.35 -8.16
N ILE A 63 12.93 -0.08 -8.43
CA ILE A 63 12.50 0.73 -9.58
C ILE A 63 12.78 2.21 -9.34
N ALA A 64 12.53 2.72 -8.14
CA ALA A 64 12.82 4.10 -7.76
C ALA A 64 14.32 4.42 -7.89
N ASP A 65 15.19 3.52 -7.46
CA ASP A 65 16.63 3.65 -7.61
C ASP A 65 17.05 3.75 -9.08
N LYS A 66 16.46 2.95 -9.97
CA LYS A 66 16.72 3.04 -11.42
C LYS A 66 16.29 4.38 -12.00
N VAL A 67 15.11 4.88 -11.61
CA VAL A 67 14.63 6.20 -12.03
C VAL A 67 15.57 7.29 -11.52
N ASN A 68 15.93 7.27 -10.24
CA ASN A 68 16.82 8.25 -9.62
C ASN A 68 18.24 8.25 -10.19
N ALA A 69 18.71 7.11 -10.68
CA ALA A 69 20.02 6.98 -11.33
C ALA A 69 20.05 7.51 -12.77
N SER A 70 18.89 7.85 -13.36
CA SER A 70 18.78 8.28 -14.76
C SER A 70 18.23 9.70 -14.88
N PRO A 71 19.08 10.70 -15.22
CA PRO A 71 18.66 12.07 -15.41
C PRO A 71 17.54 12.24 -16.46
N GLU A 72 17.59 11.47 -17.55
CA GLU A 72 16.58 11.51 -18.61
C GLU A 72 15.20 11.05 -18.12
N LEU A 73 15.16 10.06 -17.23
CA LEU A 73 13.91 9.58 -16.63
C LEU A 73 13.38 10.54 -15.57
N LEU A 74 14.26 11.26 -14.87
CA LEU A 74 13.86 12.32 -13.94
C LEU A 74 13.24 13.53 -14.64
N GLU A 75 13.56 13.76 -15.92
CA GLU A 75 12.89 14.78 -16.74
C GLU A 75 11.45 14.39 -17.12
N ASN A 76 11.08 13.13 -16.96
CA ASN A 76 9.71 12.66 -17.20
C ASN A 76 8.80 12.93 -16.00
N GLU A 77 8.21 14.12 -15.95
CA GLU A 77 7.34 14.59 -14.86
C GLU A 77 6.17 13.63 -14.54
N GLU A 78 5.56 13.00 -15.56
CA GLU A 78 4.43 12.08 -15.35
C GLU A 78 4.93 10.77 -14.70
N LEU A 79 6.12 10.28 -15.05
CA LEU A 79 6.71 9.11 -14.39
C LEU A 79 7.08 9.44 -12.95
N VAL A 80 7.79 10.55 -12.73
CA VAL A 80 8.22 10.97 -11.39
C VAL A 80 7.02 11.19 -10.47
N THR A 81 5.96 11.84 -10.98
CA THR A 81 4.72 12.04 -10.22
C THR A 81 4.07 10.70 -9.88
N ALA A 82 3.93 9.79 -10.84
CA ALA A 82 3.35 8.48 -10.60
C ALA A 82 4.15 7.65 -9.58
N MET A 83 5.49 7.72 -9.61
CA MET A 83 6.36 7.07 -8.63
C MET A 83 6.18 7.66 -7.22
N ASN A 84 6.10 9.00 -7.11
CA ASN A 84 5.88 9.68 -5.82
C ASN A 84 4.49 9.40 -5.25
N ASP A 85 3.47 9.32 -6.11
CA ASP A 85 2.11 8.96 -5.71
C ASP A 85 2.08 7.53 -5.16
N LEU A 86 2.71 6.57 -5.85
CA LEU A 86 2.80 5.19 -5.36
C LEU A 86 3.57 5.13 -4.03
N SER A 87 4.70 5.82 -3.92
CA SER A 87 5.47 5.90 -2.66
C SER A 87 4.59 6.41 -1.51
N SER A 88 3.77 7.43 -1.76
CA SER A 88 2.85 7.98 -0.74
C SER A 88 1.79 6.95 -0.33
N GLU A 89 1.26 6.17 -1.27
CA GLU A 89 0.28 5.11 -0.97
C GLU A 89 0.93 3.92 -0.24
N ILE A 90 2.17 3.57 -0.57
CA ILE A 90 2.95 2.56 0.18
C ILE A 90 3.13 3.01 1.63
N ILE A 91 3.54 4.25 1.87
CA ILE A 91 3.71 4.79 3.24
C ILE A 91 2.38 4.72 4.02
N LYS A 92 1.26 5.11 3.41
CA LYS A 92 -0.06 5.01 4.05
C LYS A 92 -0.45 3.56 4.33
N ALA A 93 -0.15 2.65 3.41
CA ALA A 93 -0.44 1.23 3.58
C ALA A 93 0.36 0.61 4.75
N ASP A 94 1.62 1.04 4.94
CA ASP A 94 2.48 0.61 6.04
C ASP A 94 1.87 0.91 7.42
N GLU A 95 1.17 2.05 7.56
CA GLU A 95 0.51 2.45 8.81
C GLU A 95 -0.50 1.40 9.32
N TYR A 96 -1.14 0.62 8.43
CA TYR A 96 -2.06 -0.45 8.83
C TYR A 96 -1.36 -1.63 9.51
N PHE A 97 -0.05 -1.79 9.34
CA PHE A 97 0.74 -2.83 9.98
C PHE A 97 1.31 -2.39 11.34
N ALA A 98 1.01 -1.17 11.81
CA ALA A 98 1.44 -0.70 13.12
C ALA A 98 0.80 -1.46 14.30
N SER A 99 -0.36 -2.07 14.09
CA SER A 99 -1.09 -2.86 15.09
C SER A 99 -1.83 -4.03 14.44
N PRO A 100 -1.95 -5.20 15.09
CA PRO A 100 -2.78 -6.28 14.58
C PRO A 100 -4.28 -5.97 14.60
N GLU A 101 -4.71 -5.01 15.43
CA GLU A 101 -6.12 -4.60 15.52
C GLU A 101 -6.58 -3.79 14.30
N THR A 102 -5.66 -3.11 13.60
CA THR A 102 -5.96 -2.37 12.37
C THR A 102 -6.15 -3.31 11.18
N LEU A 103 -5.59 -4.52 11.23
CA LEU A 103 -5.69 -5.55 10.20
C LEU A 103 -6.97 -6.38 10.34
N THR A 104 -8.11 -5.72 10.24
CA THR A 104 -9.41 -6.40 10.12
C THR A 104 -9.49 -7.17 8.78
N PRO A 105 -10.39 -8.16 8.62
CA PRO A 105 -10.52 -8.89 7.36
C PRO A 105 -10.78 -7.99 6.14
N GLU A 106 -11.52 -6.89 6.31
CA GLU A 106 -11.77 -5.91 5.25
C GLU A 106 -10.50 -5.15 4.87
N VAL A 107 -9.75 -4.67 5.88
CA VAL A 107 -8.47 -3.98 5.66
C VAL A 107 -7.46 -4.92 5.02
N MET A 108 -7.34 -6.17 5.50
CA MET A 108 -6.46 -7.17 4.91
C MET A 108 -6.82 -7.43 3.44
N GLY A 109 -8.10 -7.56 3.11
CA GLY A 109 -8.55 -7.72 1.72
C GLY A 109 -8.21 -6.52 0.85
N ALA A 110 -8.41 -5.30 1.36
CA ALA A 110 -8.05 -4.07 0.65
C ALA A 110 -6.53 -3.96 0.43
N LEU A 111 -5.72 -4.32 1.43
CA LEU A 111 -4.27 -4.37 1.35
C LEU A 111 -3.78 -5.41 0.34
N THR A 112 -4.38 -6.60 0.29
CA THR A 112 -4.05 -7.60 -0.73
C THR A 112 -4.26 -7.04 -2.13
N VAL A 113 -5.41 -6.42 -2.40
CA VAL A 113 -5.66 -5.79 -3.71
C VAL A 113 -4.68 -4.64 -3.97
N ALA A 114 -4.37 -3.84 -2.95
CA ALA A 114 -3.41 -2.75 -3.08
C ALA A 114 -2.01 -3.26 -3.45
N ILE A 115 -1.56 -4.38 -2.85
CA ILE A 115 -0.29 -5.03 -3.17
C ILE A 115 -0.29 -5.52 -4.62
N GLU A 116 -1.36 -6.17 -5.09
CA GLU A 116 -1.48 -6.64 -6.47
C GLU A 116 -1.43 -5.48 -7.49
N VAL A 117 -2.12 -4.39 -7.19
CA VAL A 117 -2.11 -3.17 -8.02
C VAL A 117 -0.72 -2.52 -7.99
N GLY A 118 -0.07 -2.45 -6.83
CA GLY A 118 1.29 -1.94 -6.66
C GLY A 118 2.29 -2.74 -7.50
N ARG A 119 2.27 -4.08 -7.41
CA ARG A 119 3.11 -4.95 -8.25
C ARG A 119 2.85 -4.77 -9.74
N SER A 120 1.59 -4.57 -10.14
CA SER A 120 1.25 -4.28 -11.55
C SER A 120 1.82 -2.94 -12.01
N PHE A 121 1.80 -1.92 -11.15
CA PHE A 121 2.44 -0.64 -11.43
C PHE A 121 3.95 -0.79 -11.57
N ILE A 122 4.61 -1.46 -10.63
CA ILE A 122 6.05 -1.71 -10.61
C ILE A 122 6.48 -2.43 -11.89
N ALA A 123 5.72 -3.44 -12.33
CA ALA A 123 5.99 -4.17 -13.56
C ALA A 123 5.88 -3.29 -14.81
N GLU A 124 4.85 -2.45 -14.92
CA GLU A 124 4.68 -1.53 -16.06
C GLU A 124 5.75 -0.42 -16.04
N ALA A 125 6.10 0.10 -14.86
CA ALA A 125 7.19 1.05 -14.71
C ALA A 125 8.52 0.41 -15.14
N GLY A 126 8.84 -0.78 -14.63
CA GLY A 126 10.03 -1.54 -15.01
C GLY A 126 10.13 -1.79 -16.51
N ALA A 127 9.03 -2.22 -17.16
CA ALA A 127 8.99 -2.40 -18.61
C ALA A 127 9.28 -1.10 -19.37
N ALA A 128 8.72 0.03 -18.91
CA ALA A 128 8.99 1.33 -19.52
C ALA A 128 10.45 1.76 -19.35
N LEU A 129 11.10 1.43 -18.22
CA LEU A 129 12.53 1.71 -18.01
C LEU A 129 13.43 0.91 -18.95
N ASP A 130 13.10 -0.37 -19.17
CA ASP A 130 13.85 -1.25 -20.06
C ASP A 130 13.74 -0.80 -21.53
N GLU A 131 12.61 -0.21 -21.94
CA GLU A 131 12.43 0.38 -23.28
C GLU A 131 13.28 1.65 -23.48
N VAL A 132 13.44 2.48 -22.45
CA VAL A 132 14.25 3.71 -22.52
C VAL A 132 15.75 3.43 -22.48
N SER A 133 16.15 2.28 -21.91
CA SER A 133 17.56 1.87 -21.79
C SER A 133 18.14 1.22 -23.05
N GLN A 134 17.35 1.07 -24.13
CA GLN A 134 17.76 0.51 -25.43
C GLN A 134 18.00 1.60 -26.48
#